data_AF-A0A816UEY2-F1
#
_entry.id   AF-A0A816UEY2-F1
#
_cell.length_a   1.000
_cell.length_b   1.000
_cell.length_c   1.000
_cell.angle_alpha   90.00
_cell.angle_beta   90.00
_cell.angle_gamma   90.00
#
_symmetry.space_group_name_H-M   'P 1'
#
loop_
_entity.id
_entity.type
_entity.pdbx_description
1 polymer ?
#
loop_
_entity_poly.entity_id
_entity_poly.type
_entity_poly.pdbx_seq_one_letter_code
_entity_poly.pdbx_strand_id
1 'polypeptide(L)'
;MAEPLCESPFVGDIDTSAPFESVREAATRFGGFGFWKPSSLSNIFEPSQNDVDEANIVASELEKELISKEGEALKVLKSLESIKAIVEELKSKLHRREDKENCDMSVLKELNQAKTNLCKTTEDLAAIRESVELLNMRLEEERAALEKTRERLNSENAAEISKEIQRLSDDALEFSKTGEEARFAVDKAVCEIERTRSKIKAAEMRLVAARKMKEAARAAEAVAIAEIKDVTRRRRKRETLQEEILEKIEETAQEIRSSRRTIEEGLERVNSAKMEEEETKWQWSERRRRSSSYKGKYKNRRETVLMDVNGLDMMMNGDGTSSSVAVLKPAMSIGQILSRKLLLADEAAMMMNGRVSLGQILGKTNVKERSGEGKEKEKRVNGKRKRFGLAKLSVMLNKECKNKKKKIVLNLK
;
A
#
# COMPACT_ATOMS: atom_id res chain seq x y z
N MET A 1 45.84 136.80 -75.57
CA MET A 1 47.02 137.64 -75.88
C MET A 1 47.97 137.56 -74.69
N ALA A 2 49.29 137.63 -74.98
CA ALA A 2 50.45 137.69 -74.09
C ALA A 2 51.26 136.38 -73.90
N GLU A 3 52.38 136.34 -74.65
CA GLU A 3 53.70 135.71 -74.42
C GLU A 3 54.35 136.13 -73.06
N PRO A 4 55.52 135.61 -72.56
CA PRO A 4 56.73 135.20 -73.34
C PRO A 4 57.71 134.08 -72.81
N LEU A 5 58.61 133.67 -73.74
CA LEU A 5 60.04 133.30 -73.67
C LEU A 5 60.60 132.29 -72.64
N CYS A 6 61.37 131.30 -73.11
CA CYS A 6 62.44 130.63 -72.36
C CYS A 6 63.56 130.09 -73.28
N GLU A 7 64.81 130.37 -72.92
CA GLU A 7 66.07 130.07 -73.62
C GLU A 7 66.58 128.63 -73.38
N SER A 8 67.45 128.17 -74.28
CA SER A 8 68.12 126.85 -74.27
C SER A 8 69.36 126.77 -73.38
N PRO A 9 69.65 125.61 -72.75
CA PRO A 9 71.00 125.27 -72.32
C PRO A 9 71.56 123.98 -72.95
N PHE A 10 72.87 124.03 -73.15
CA PHE A 10 73.77 122.96 -73.58
C PHE A 10 73.62 121.67 -72.77
N VAL A 11 73.49 120.54 -73.47
CA VAL A 11 73.55 119.18 -72.92
C VAL A 11 74.99 118.70 -72.98
N GLY A 12 75.58 118.39 -71.81
CA GLY A 12 76.80 117.59 -71.68
C GLY A 12 76.41 116.18 -71.25
N ASP A 13 76.76 115.19 -72.07
CA ASP A 13 76.39 113.78 -71.89
C ASP A 13 77.01 113.17 -70.62
N ILE A 14 76.19 112.49 -69.81
CA ILE A 14 76.62 111.72 -68.65
C ILE A 14 76.81 110.26 -69.09
N ASP A 15 78.03 109.74 -69.01
CA ASP A 15 78.37 108.33 -69.29
C ASP A 15 77.71 107.42 -68.23
N THR A 16 76.81 106.55 -68.68
CA THR A 16 76.06 105.57 -67.85
C THR A 16 76.50 104.13 -68.13
N SER A 17 77.70 103.91 -68.66
CA SER A 17 78.24 102.57 -68.89
C SER A 17 78.41 101.75 -67.61
N ALA A 18 78.42 100.41 -67.76
CA ALA A 18 78.38 99.44 -66.67
C ALA A 18 79.55 99.57 -65.65
N PRO A 19 79.40 99.10 -64.39
CA PRO A 19 80.43 99.19 -63.35
C PRO A 19 81.72 98.44 -63.73
N PHE A 20 82.88 98.97 -63.38
CA PHE A 20 84.18 98.31 -63.64
C PHE A 20 84.26 96.95 -62.92
N GLU A 21 84.60 95.89 -63.65
CA GLU A 21 84.73 94.54 -63.08
C GLU A 21 86.07 94.34 -62.38
N SER A 22 87.00 95.29 -62.52
CA SER A 22 88.31 95.29 -61.87
C SER A 22 88.85 96.70 -61.63
N VAL A 23 89.60 96.87 -60.53
CA VAL A 23 90.38 98.08 -60.23
C VAL A 23 91.36 98.41 -61.37
N ARG A 24 91.88 97.40 -62.08
CA ARG A 24 92.77 97.59 -63.25
C ARG A 24 92.05 98.25 -64.43
N GLU A 25 90.77 97.92 -64.63
CA GLU A 25 89.95 98.47 -65.71
C GLU A 25 89.62 99.95 -65.45
N ALA A 26 89.23 100.28 -64.22
CA ALA A 26 88.98 101.66 -63.80
C ALA A 26 90.21 102.58 -63.98
N ALA A 27 91.39 102.08 -63.60
CA ALA A 27 92.65 102.84 -63.70
C ALA A 27 93.08 103.12 -65.15
N THR A 28 92.68 102.26 -66.10
CA THR A 28 92.97 102.46 -67.53
C THR A 28 92.00 103.46 -68.16
N ARG A 29 90.73 103.47 -67.73
CA ARG A 29 89.69 104.39 -68.23
C ARG A 29 89.85 105.85 -67.78
N PHE A 30 90.39 106.10 -66.58
CA PHE A 30 90.41 107.45 -65.98
C PHE A 30 91.79 108.10 -65.82
N GLY A 31 92.86 107.56 -66.41
CA GLY A 31 94.12 108.31 -66.50
C GLY A 31 95.43 107.56 -66.25
N GLY A 32 95.46 106.24 -66.35
CA GLY A 32 96.70 105.48 -66.46
C GLY A 32 97.51 105.36 -65.15
N PHE A 33 98.21 104.24 -65.00
CA PHE A 33 98.98 103.92 -63.81
C PHE A 33 100.37 104.57 -63.88
N GLY A 34 100.51 105.78 -63.31
CA GLY A 34 101.78 106.50 -63.23
C GLY A 34 102.62 106.10 -62.02
N PHE A 35 103.80 105.53 -62.25
CA PHE A 35 104.80 105.23 -61.22
C PHE A 35 105.52 106.53 -60.82
N TRP A 36 105.10 107.16 -59.72
CA TRP A 36 105.76 108.36 -59.22
C TRP A 36 107.09 108.01 -58.54
N LYS A 37 108.20 108.39 -59.17
CA LYS A 37 109.57 108.32 -58.65
C LYS A 37 109.99 109.74 -58.22
N PRO A 38 110.44 110.00 -56.99
CA PRO A 38 111.01 111.30 -56.64
C PRO A 38 112.39 111.41 -57.29
N SER A 39 112.51 112.24 -58.33
CA SER A 39 113.81 112.63 -58.89
C SER A 39 114.36 113.82 -58.12
N SER A 40 115.47 113.54 -57.45
CA SER A 40 116.51 114.47 -56.98
C SER A 40 116.75 115.68 -57.90
N LEU A 41 116.69 116.87 -57.31
CA LEU A 41 117.33 118.12 -57.74
C LEU A 41 117.74 118.81 -56.41
N SER A 42 119.00 119.01 -55.98
CA SER A 42 120.27 119.37 -56.61
C SER A 42 120.20 120.63 -57.48
N ASN A 43 120.21 121.79 -56.84
CA ASN A 43 120.98 123.00 -57.20
C ASN A 43 120.76 124.06 -56.10
N ILE A 44 121.67 124.21 -55.15
CA ILE A 44 122.83 125.13 -55.17
C ILE A 44 122.39 126.60 -55.07
N PHE A 45 122.50 127.14 -53.85
CA PHE A 45 123.10 128.44 -53.60
C PHE A 45 123.82 128.34 -52.25
N GLU A 46 125.16 128.27 -52.25
CA GLU A 46 125.94 128.72 -51.10
C GLU A 46 125.67 130.22 -50.92
N PRO A 47 125.47 130.71 -49.69
CA PRO A 47 126.66 131.10 -48.95
C PRO A 47 126.61 130.85 -47.44
N SER A 48 127.78 130.49 -46.93
CA SER A 48 128.36 130.91 -45.65
C SER A 48 127.51 130.77 -44.38
N GLN A 49 127.98 129.88 -43.51
CA GLN A 49 127.94 129.98 -42.05
C GLN A 49 126.63 130.54 -41.47
N ASN A 50 125.71 129.62 -41.11
CA ASN A 50 125.14 129.49 -39.76
C ASN A 50 123.83 128.66 -39.73
N ASP A 51 123.72 127.47 -40.34
CA ASP A 51 122.44 126.72 -40.31
C ASP A 51 122.61 125.19 -40.15
N VAL A 52 123.30 124.73 -39.09
CA VAL A 52 123.39 123.29 -38.73
C VAL A 52 122.56 122.95 -37.48
N ASP A 53 122.17 123.96 -36.69
CA ASP A 53 121.50 123.74 -35.40
C ASP A 53 119.96 123.73 -35.50
N GLU A 54 119.36 124.31 -36.55
CA GLU A 54 117.89 124.39 -36.70
C GLU A 54 117.26 123.06 -37.18
N ALA A 55 117.91 122.34 -38.10
CA ALA A 55 117.37 121.12 -38.71
C ALA A 55 117.35 119.90 -37.76
N ASN A 56 118.28 119.84 -36.80
CA ASN A 56 118.33 118.79 -35.78
C ASN A 56 117.25 118.98 -34.70
N ILE A 57 116.89 120.23 -34.40
CA ILE A 57 115.82 120.56 -33.44
C ILE A 57 114.47 120.12 -34.03
N VAL A 58 114.19 120.46 -35.29
CA VAL A 58 112.93 120.11 -35.98
C VAL A 58 112.76 118.59 -36.16
N ALA A 59 113.84 117.86 -36.47
CA ALA A 59 113.79 116.40 -36.60
C ALA A 59 113.53 115.69 -35.26
N SER A 60 114.15 116.17 -34.17
CA SER A 60 113.92 115.61 -32.82
C SER A 60 112.52 115.90 -32.29
N GLU A 61 111.90 116.99 -32.72
CA GLU A 61 110.53 117.38 -32.33
C GLU A 61 109.47 116.49 -33.00
N LEU A 62 109.63 116.21 -34.30
CA LEU A 62 108.77 115.28 -35.06
C LEU A 62 108.86 113.82 -34.57
N GLU A 63 110.04 113.35 -34.17
CA GLU A 63 110.22 112.00 -33.62
C GLU A 63 109.50 111.82 -32.28
N LYS A 64 109.58 112.83 -31.41
CA LYS A 64 108.83 112.84 -30.14
C LYS A 64 107.31 112.86 -30.39
N GLU A 65 106.87 113.63 -31.38
CA GLU A 65 105.45 113.66 -31.77
C GLU A 65 104.98 112.32 -32.35
N LEU A 66 105.80 111.67 -33.18
CA LEU A 66 105.50 110.35 -33.75
C LEU A 66 105.39 109.28 -32.66
N ILE A 67 106.32 109.24 -31.71
CA ILE A 67 106.26 108.32 -30.57
C ILE A 67 105.01 108.59 -29.70
N SER A 68 104.65 109.88 -29.52
CA SER A 68 103.41 110.25 -28.83
C SER A 68 102.18 109.73 -29.59
N LYS A 69 102.15 109.85 -30.92
CA LYS A 69 101.05 109.38 -31.77
C LYS A 69 100.97 107.84 -31.86
N GLU A 70 102.10 107.15 -31.89
CA GLU A 70 102.16 105.68 -31.84
C GLU A 70 101.66 105.15 -30.48
N GLY A 71 102.02 105.83 -29.38
CA GLY A 71 101.50 105.54 -28.05
C GLY A 71 99.98 105.74 -27.94
N GLU A 72 99.46 106.82 -28.51
CA GLU A 72 98.02 107.09 -28.63
C GLU A 72 97.31 105.99 -29.45
N ALA A 73 97.86 105.58 -30.59
CA ALA A 73 97.30 104.52 -31.45
C ALA A 73 97.24 103.16 -30.73
N LEU A 74 98.30 102.79 -30.00
CA LEU A 74 98.32 101.56 -29.20
C LEU A 74 97.31 101.60 -28.04
N LYS A 75 97.10 102.78 -27.44
CA LYS A 75 96.08 102.95 -26.39
C LYS A 75 94.67 102.74 -26.94
N VAL A 76 94.39 103.25 -28.15
CA VAL A 76 93.11 103.04 -28.85
C VAL A 76 92.95 101.57 -29.26
N LEU A 77 94.00 100.91 -29.74
CA LEU A 77 93.94 99.48 -30.07
C LEU A 77 93.63 98.62 -28.85
N LYS A 78 94.26 98.89 -27.71
CA LYS A 78 93.93 98.19 -26.45
C LYS A 78 92.50 98.46 -26.00
N SER A 79 91.98 99.68 -26.16
CA SER A 79 90.57 99.96 -25.83
C SER A 79 89.63 99.27 -26.80
N LEU A 80 89.96 99.20 -28.09
CA LEU A 80 89.18 98.47 -29.10
C LEU A 80 89.17 96.96 -28.83
N GLU A 81 90.30 96.39 -28.42
CA GLU A 81 90.38 94.98 -28.03
C GLU A 81 89.51 94.70 -26.78
N SER A 82 89.54 95.60 -25.79
CA SER A 82 88.65 95.54 -24.62
C SER A 82 87.17 95.66 -25.01
N ILE A 83 86.82 96.59 -25.91
CA ILE A 83 85.46 96.75 -26.44
C ILE A 83 85.03 95.50 -27.19
N LYS A 84 85.89 94.92 -28.03
CA LYS A 84 85.62 93.67 -28.76
C LYS A 84 85.33 92.51 -27.79
N ALA A 85 86.11 92.38 -26.71
CA ALA A 85 85.88 91.37 -25.69
C ALA A 85 84.51 91.53 -25.01
N ILE A 86 84.12 92.77 -24.66
CA ILE A 86 82.81 93.06 -24.07
C ILE A 86 81.68 92.74 -25.05
N VAL A 87 81.82 93.09 -26.33
CA VAL A 87 80.81 92.80 -27.36
C VAL A 87 80.60 91.29 -27.54
N GLU A 88 81.68 90.51 -27.60
CA GLU A 88 81.57 89.04 -27.70
C GLU A 88 80.96 88.43 -26.43
N GLU A 89 81.27 88.95 -25.24
CA GLU A 89 80.61 88.53 -24.00
C GLU A 89 79.10 88.82 -24.03
N LEU A 90 78.69 90.04 -24.42
CA LEU A 90 77.30 90.42 -24.56
C LEU A 90 76.58 89.56 -25.60
N LYS A 91 77.23 89.26 -26.73
CA LYS A 91 76.70 88.39 -27.78
C LYS A 91 76.47 86.96 -27.28
N SER A 92 77.42 86.39 -26.52
CA SER A 92 77.25 85.06 -25.91
C SER A 92 76.12 85.03 -24.87
N LYS A 93 75.94 86.12 -24.10
CA LYS A 93 74.83 86.26 -23.15
C LYS A 93 73.48 86.39 -23.86
N LEU A 94 73.44 87.05 -25.01
CA LEU A 94 72.23 87.20 -25.82
C LEU A 94 71.82 85.86 -26.43
N HIS A 95 72.74 85.11 -27.03
CA HIS A 95 72.44 83.78 -27.58
C HIS A 95 71.98 82.79 -26.48
N ARG A 96 72.67 82.77 -25.33
CA ARG A 96 72.22 81.97 -24.17
C ARG A 96 70.86 82.40 -23.60
N ARG A 97 70.46 83.67 -23.76
CA ARG A 97 69.11 84.13 -23.38
C ARG A 97 68.08 83.65 -24.38
N GLU A 98 68.36 83.76 -25.67
CA GLU A 98 67.50 83.29 -26.74
C GLU A 98 67.28 81.76 -26.68
N ASP A 99 68.33 80.98 -26.39
CA ASP A 99 68.23 79.53 -26.18
C ASP A 99 67.38 79.17 -24.95
N LYS A 100 67.51 79.93 -23.86
CA LYS A 100 66.69 79.76 -22.65
C LYS A 100 65.24 80.12 -22.90
N GLU A 101 64.97 81.23 -23.59
CA GLU A 101 63.62 81.65 -23.96
C GLU A 101 62.96 80.62 -24.90
N ASN A 102 63.72 80.05 -25.85
CA ASN A 102 63.25 78.95 -26.69
C ASN A 102 62.96 77.66 -25.89
N CYS A 103 63.81 77.32 -24.92
CA CYS A 103 63.59 76.20 -24.00
C CYS A 103 62.31 76.42 -23.17
N ASP A 104 62.16 77.60 -22.58
CA ASP A 104 61.00 77.98 -21.76
C ASP A 104 59.71 77.96 -22.61
N MET A 105 59.78 78.42 -23.87
CA MET A 105 58.67 78.35 -24.82
C MET A 105 58.28 76.92 -25.18
N SER A 106 59.25 75.99 -25.31
CA SER A 106 59.00 74.57 -25.56
C SER A 106 58.30 73.91 -24.37
N VAL A 107 58.83 74.14 -23.16
CA VAL A 107 58.26 73.62 -21.90
C VAL A 107 56.84 74.15 -21.70
N LEU A 108 56.59 75.42 -22.00
CA LEU A 108 55.25 76.01 -21.90
C LEU A 108 54.25 75.36 -22.87
N LYS A 109 54.67 75.01 -24.10
CA LYS A 109 53.84 74.29 -25.08
C LYS A 109 53.51 72.88 -24.61
N GLU A 110 54.50 72.13 -24.13
CA GLU A 110 54.30 70.78 -23.58
C GLU A 110 53.39 70.81 -22.35
N LEU A 111 53.57 71.78 -21.45
CA LEU A 111 52.72 71.96 -20.28
C LEU A 111 51.27 72.27 -20.68
N ASN A 112 51.05 73.13 -21.67
CA ASN A 112 49.71 73.40 -22.18
C ASN A 112 49.09 72.16 -22.84
N GLN A 113 49.85 71.38 -23.59
CA GLN A 113 49.38 70.13 -24.17
C GLN A 113 49.00 69.12 -23.08
N ALA A 114 49.86 68.93 -22.08
CA ALA A 114 49.60 68.08 -20.92
C ALA A 114 48.35 68.53 -20.16
N LYS A 115 48.17 69.85 -19.97
CA LYS A 115 46.95 70.42 -19.38
C LYS A 115 45.69 70.08 -20.18
N THR A 116 45.72 70.23 -21.51
CA THR A 116 44.55 69.89 -22.34
C THR A 116 44.23 68.39 -22.32
N ASN A 117 45.25 67.53 -22.30
CA ASN A 117 45.08 66.09 -22.16
C ASN A 117 44.48 65.75 -20.81
N LEU A 118 44.96 66.36 -19.73
CA LEU A 118 44.43 66.18 -18.39
C LEU A 118 42.94 66.57 -18.32
N CYS A 119 42.56 67.72 -18.88
CA CYS A 119 41.16 68.14 -18.97
C CYS A 119 40.30 67.10 -19.68
N LYS A 120 40.70 66.64 -20.88
CA LYS A 120 39.98 65.60 -21.64
C LYS A 120 39.83 64.30 -20.84
N THR A 121 40.91 63.81 -20.23
CA THR A 121 40.84 62.59 -19.40
C THR A 121 39.94 62.74 -18.18
N THR A 122 39.83 63.96 -17.63
CA THR A 122 38.94 64.25 -16.50
C THR A 122 37.48 64.25 -16.94
N GLU A 123 37.19 64.80 -18.11
CA GLU A 123 35.86 64.76 -18.74
C GLU A 123 35.45 63.32 -19.08
N ASP A 124 36.32 62.55 -19.73
CA ASP A 124 36.08 61.13 -20.04
C ASP A 124 35.81 60.31 -18.76
N LEU A 125 36.56 60.57 -17.69
CA LEU A 125 36.34 59.91 -16.41
C LEU A 125 34.99 60.26 -15.79
N ALA A 126 34.52 61.51 -15.95
CA ALA A 126 33.19 61.92 -15.50
C ALA A 126 32.08 61.20 -16.28
N ALA A 127 32.21 61.11 -17.61
CA ALA A 127 31.27 60.38 -18.47
C ALA A 127 31.23 58.87 -18.14
N ILE A 128 32.39 58.26 -17.83
CA ILE A 128 32.47 56.87 -17.38
C ILE A 128 31.76 56.70 -16.02
N ARG A 129 31.96 57.62 -15.08
CA ARG A 129 31.28 57.57 -13.77
C ARG A 129 29.76 57.64 -13.91
N GLU A 130 29.25 58.56 -14.72
CA GLU A 130 27.82 58.66 -15.01
C GLU A 130 27.29 57.37 -15.67
N SER A 131 28.04 56.80 -16.61
CA SER A 131 27.67 55.53 -17.26
C SER A 131 27.63 54.36 -16.27
N VAL A 132 28.56 54.30 -15.31
CA VAL A 132 28.57 53.29 -14.24
C VAL A 132 27.38 53.46 -13.30
N GLU A 133 27.05 54.70 -12.92
CA GLU A 133 25.86 54.98 -12.10
C GLU A 133 24.58 54.56 -12.81
N LEU A 134 24.44 54.86 -14.10
CA LEU A 134 23.30 54.45 -14.91
C LEU A 134 23.18 52.92 -15.04
N LEU A 135 24.31 52.23 -15.25
CA LEU A 135 24.35 50.76 -15.28
C LEU A 135 23.99 50.14 -13.93
N ASN A 136 24.45 50.72 -12.82
CA ASN A 136 24.09 50.27 -11.48
C ASN A 136 22.59 50.44 -11.23
N MET A 137 21.98 51.54 -11.66
CA MET A 137 20.53 51.73 -11.55
C MET A 137 19.75 50.67 -12.33
N ARG A 138 20.16 50.40 -13.58
CA ARG A 138 19.56 49.33 -14.37
C ARG A 138 19.71 47.94 -13.74
N LEU A 139 20.88 47.65 -13.16
CA LEU A 139 21.11 46.37 -12.47
C LEU A 139 20.20 46.20 -11.25
N GLU A 140 19.99 47.25 -10.47
CA GLU A 140 19.08 47.21 -9.32
C GLU A 140 17.61 47.05 -9.74
N GLU A 141 17.20 47.69 -10.84
CA GLU A 141 15.86 47.48 -11.42
C GLU A 141 15.66 46.03 -11.89
N GLU A 142 16.63 45.46 -12.62
CA GLU A 142 16.57 44.07 -13.09
C GLU A 142 16.60 43.08 -11.91
N ARG A 143 17.37 43.36 -10.86
CA ARG A 143 17.37 42.58 -9.60
C ARG A 143 16.01 42.60 -8.91
N ALA A 144 15.40 43.78 -8.77
CA ALA A 144 14.09 43.91 -8.15
C ALA A 144 12.99 43.20 -8.95
N ALA A 145 13.04 43.29 -10.28
CA ALA A 145 12.13 42.57 -11.16
C ALA A 145 12.29 41.05 -11.03
N LEU A 146 13.53 40.54 -11.02
CA LEU A 146 13.82 39.13 -10.82
C LEU A 146 13.32 38.62 -9.47
N GLU A 147 13.59 39.31 -8.38
CA GLU A 147 13.15 38.88 -7.05
C GLU A 147 11.62 38.82 -6.97
N LYS A 148 10.91 39.80 -7.54
CA LYS A 148 9.45 39.79 -7.62
C LYS A 148 8.92 38.57 -8.39
N THR A 149 9.55 38.19 -9.50
CA THR A 149 9.14 36.97 -10.23
C THR A 149 9.43 35.70 -9.44
N ARG A 150 10.55 35.66 -8.72
CA ARG A 150 10.93 34.53 -7.87
C ARG A 150 9.96 34.33 -6.71
N GLU A 151 9.58 35.41 -6.02
CA GLU A 151 8.59 35.36 -4.95
C GLU A 151 7.24 34.89 -5.45
N ARG A 152 6.77 35.41 -6.60
CA ARG A 152 5.51 34.98 -7.20
C ARG A 152 5.52 33.48 -7.52
N LEU A 153 6.57 32.99 -8.20
CA LEU A 153 6.72 31.57 -8.51
C LEU A 153 6.81 30.70 -7.25
N ASN A 154 7.55 31.14 -6.23
CA ASN A 154 7.64 30.40 -4.98
C ASN A 154 6.28 30.31 -4.27
N SER A 155 5.52 31.40 -4.23
CA SER A 155 4.20 31.43 -3.58
C SER A 155 3.15 30.60 -4.33
N GLU A 156 3.11 30.72 -5.67
CA GLU A 156 2.18 29.99 -6.53
C GLU A 156 2.49 28.49 -6.50
N ASN A 157 3.76 28.10 -6.69
CA ASN A 157 4.16 26.69 -6.64
C ASN A 157 3.95 26.10 -5.25
N ALA A 158 4.28 26.82 -4.17
CA ALA A 158 4.05 26.33 -2.81
C ALA A 158 2.56 26.14 -2.51
N ALA A 159 1.71 27.06 -2.97
CA ALA A 159 0.26 26.95 -2.80
C ALA A 159 -0.33 25.81 -3.64
N GLU A 160 0.13 25.62 -4.88
CA GLU A 160 -0.30 24.55 -5.76
C GLU A 160 0.13 23.17 -5.23
N ILE A 161 1.39 23.04 -4.81
CA ILE A 161 1.90 21.81 -4.15
C ILE A 161 1.09 21.52 -2.88
N SER A 162 0.80 22.54 -2.05
CA SER A 162 0.01 22.35 -0.83
C SER A 162 -1.42 21.90 -1.12
N LYS A 163 -2.07 22.48 -2.15
CA LYS A 163 -3.41 22.08 -2.58
C LYS A 163 -3.42 20.63 -3.09
N GLU A 164 -2.45 20.24 -3.89
CA GLU A 164 -2.37 18.88 -4.41
C GLU A 164 -2.07 17.85 -3.31
N ILE A 165 -1.20 18.18 -2.35
CA ILE A 165 -0.96 17.34 -1.17
C ILE A 165 -2.25 17.13 -0.36
N GLN A 166 -3.03 18.19 -0.16
CA GLN A 166 -4.31 18.09 0.55
C GLN A 166 -5.30 17.22 -0.24
N ARG A 167 -5.44 17.46 -1.55
CA ARG A 167 -6.29 16.67 -2.43
C ARG A 167 -5.94 15.18 -2.41
N LEU A 168 -4.65 14.84 -2.51
CA LEU A 168 -4.18 13.46 -2.45
C LEU A 168 -4.39 12.82 -1.07
N SER A 169 -4.32 13.61 0.00
CA SER A 169 -4.60 13.15 1.35
C SER A 169 -6.10 12.83 1.53
N ASP A 170 -6.98 13.67 0.99
CA ASP A 170 -8.43 13.43 0.97
C ASP A 170 -8.78 12.19 0.13
N ASP A 171 -8.20 12.06 -1.07
CA ASP A 171 -8.35 10.86 -1.91
C ASP A 171 -7.89 9.60 -1.17
N ALA A 172 -6.73 9.64 -0.49
CA ALA A 172 -6.20 8.51 0.26
C ALA A 172 -7.12 8.11 1.43
N LEU A 173 -7.77 9.08 2.08
CA LEU A 173 -8.76 8.84 3.12
C LEU A 173 -9.99 8.11 2.57
N GLU A 174 -10.52 8.56 1.44
CA GLU A 174 -11.67 7.92 0.78
C GLU A 174 -11.32 6.52 0.26
N PHE A 175 -10.11 6.31 -0.27
CA PHE A 175 -9.61 4.97 -0.60
C PHE A 175 -9.51 4.05 0.62
N SER A 176 -9.09 4.58 1.77
CA SER A 176 -9.07 3.81 3.02
C SER A 176 -10.48 3.41 3.43
N LYS A 177 -11.42 4.35 3.42
CA LYS A 177 -12.81 4.13 3.82
C LYS A 177 -13.52 3.11 2.91
N THR A 178 -13.42 3.28 1.60
CA THR A 178 -13.97 2.32 0.63
C THR A 178 -13.29 0.95 0.75
N GLY A 179 -11.99 0.92 1.03
CA GLY A 179 -11.25 -0.31 1.34
C GLY A 179 -11.74 -1.01 2.60
N GLU A 180 -12.08 -0.27 3.66
CA GLU A 180 -12.66 -0.80 4.90
C GLU A 180 -14.08 -1.34 4.68
N GLU A 181 -14.93 -0.62 3.93
CA GLU A 181 -16.27 -1.07 3.56
C GLU A 181 -16.24 -2.38 2.76
N ALA A 182 -15.32 -2.49 1.80
CA ALA A 182 -15.11 -3.71 1.03
C ALA A 182 -14.64 -4.87 1.93
N ARG A 183 -13.71 -4.63 2.86
CA ARG A 183 -13.27 -5.65 3.84
C ARG A 183 -14.43 -6.12 4.72
N PHE A 184 -15.25 -5.20 5.22
CA PHE A 184 -16.42 -5.54 6.02
C PHE A 184 -17.43 -6.38 5.23
N ALA A 185 -17.69 -6.05 3.96
CA ALA A 185 -18.55 -6.83 3.09
C ALA A 185 -18.01 -8.27 2.87
N VAL A 186 -16.70 -8.41 2.69
CA VAL A 186 -16.02 -9.71 2.60
C VAL A 186 -16.18 -10.51 3.89
N ASP A 187 -15.91 -9.92 5.05
CA ASP A 187 -16.04 -10.60 6.35
C ASP A 187 -17.47 -11.08 6.61
N LYS A 188 -18.45 -10.26 6.24
CA LYS A 188 -19.87 -10.62 6.31
C LYS A 188 -20.18 -11.82 5.40
N ALA A 189 -19.73 -11.80 4.15
CA ALA A 189 -19.94 -12.90 3.21
C ALA A 189 -19.25 -14.19 3.69
N VAL A 190 -18.04 -14.10 4.26
CA VAL A 190 -17.34 -15.24 4.86
C VAL A 190 -18.16 -15.83 6.02
N CYS A 191 -18.69 -15.00 6.92
CA CYS A 191 -19.56 -15.46 8.00
C CYS A 191 -20.84 -16.15 7.50
N GLU A 192 -21.42 -15.69 6.39
CA GLU A 192 -22.59 -16.31 5.76
C GLU A 192 -22.23 -17.66 5.12
N ILE A 193 -21.08 -17.76 4.45
CA ILE A 193 -20.54 -19.00 3.90
C ILE A 193 -20.30 -20.03 5.02
N GLU A 194 -19.74 -19.63 6.16
CA GLU A 194 -19.51 -20.54 7.28
C GLU A 194 -20.83 -21.05 7.90
N ARG A 195 -21.83 -20.17 8.03
CA ARG A 195 -23.18 -20.56 8.47
C ARG A 195 -23.80 -21.58 7.52
N THR A 196 -23.76 -21.33 6.21
CA THR A 196 -24.32 -22.26 5.21
C THR A 196 -23.58 -23.58 5.19
N ARG A 197 -22.24 -23.57 5.27
CA ARG A 197 -21.41 -24.78 5.38
C ARG A 197 -21.80 -25.64 6.59
N SER A 198 -22.09 -25.02 7.73
CA SER A 198 -22.55 -25.72 8.93
C SER A 198 -23.94 -26.34 8.74
N LYS A 199 -24.86 -25.63 8.08
CA LYS A 199 -26.19 -26.16 7.71
C LYS A 199 -26.09 -27.34 6.76
N ILE A 200 -25.21 -27.26 5.75
CA ILE A 200 -24.95 -28.35 4.80
C ILE A 200 -24.43 -29.58 5.54
N LYS A 201 -23.41 -29.45 6.39
CA LYS A 201 -22.90 -30.57 7.20
C LYS A 201 -24.00 -31.22 8.05
N ALA A 202 -24.87 -30.42 8.66
CA ALA A 202 -25.99 -30.96 9.43
C ALA A 202 -27.00 -31.71 8.53
N ALA A 203 -27.28 -31.20 7.33
CA ALA A 203 -28.13 -31.89 6.36
C ALA A 203 -27.51 -33.20 5.86
N GLU A 204 -26.21 -33.23 5.58
CA GLU A 204 -25.46 -34.43 5.22
C GLU A 204 -25.57 -35.51 6.30
N MET A 205 -25.35 -35.14 7.57
CA MET A 205 -25.52 -36.06 8.70
C MET A 205 -26.95 -36.62 8.78
N ARG A 206 -27.97 -35.77 8.62
CA ARG A 206 -29.38 -36.21 8.62
C ARG A 206 -29.68 -37.18 7.49
N LEU A 207 -29.16 -36.92 6.30
CA LEU A 207 -29.35 -37.78 5.15
C LEU A 207 -28.67 -39.15 5.32
N VAL A 208 -27.47 -39.19 5.91
CA VAL A 208 -26.81 -40.47 6.26
C VAL A 208 -27.65 -41.24 7.29
N ALA A 209 -28.16 -40.56 8.32
CA ALA A 209 -29.04 -41.19 9.31
C ALA A 209 -30.32 -41.75 8.67
N ALA A 210 -30.99 -40.97 7.82
CA ALA A 210 -32.20 -41.40 7.11
C ALA A 210 -31.95 -42.62 6.21
N ARG A 211 -30.81 -42.68 5.51
CA ARG A 211 -30.42 -43.86 4.71
C ARG A 211 -30.23 -45.10 5.58
N LYS A 212 -29.52 -44.98 6.69
CA LYS A 212 -29.34 -46.11 7.64
C LYS A 212 -30.67 -46.57 8.23
N MET A 213 -31.56 -45.65 8.59
CA MET A 213 -32.90 -45.99 9.07
C MET A 213 -33.72 -46.71 7.99
N LYS A 214 -33.65 -46.27 6.73
CA LYS A 214 -34.32 -46.93 5.60
C LYS A 214 -33.78 -48.34 5.36
N GLU A 215 -32.47 -48.53 5.44
CA GLU A 215 -31.85 -49.86 5.30
C GLU A 215 -32.25 -50.79 6.45
N ALA A 216 -32.25 -50.29 7.69
CA ALA A 216 -32.72 -51.04 8.84
C ALA A 216 -34.20 -51.42 8.72
N ALA A 217 -35.06 -50.51 8.24
CA ALA A 217 -36.47 -50.79 8.00
C ALA A 217 -36.66 -51.88 6.94
N ARG A 218 -35.91 -51.81 5.82
CA ARG A 218 -35.93 -52.86 4.77
C ARG A 218 -35.46 -54.21 5.30
N ALA A 219 -34.43 -54.24 6.14
CA ALA A 219 -33.97 -55.49 6.77
C ALA A 219 -35.03 -56.09 7.70
N ALA A 220 -35.68 -55.26 8.52
CA ALA A 220 -36.78 -55.69 9.39
C ALA A 220 -37.98 -56.21 8.59
N GLU A 221 -38.33 -55.55 7.48
CA GLU A 221 -39.39 -56.00 6.57
C GLU A 221 -39.05 -57.38 5.96
N ALA A 222 -37.81 -57.59 5.52
CA ALA A 222 -37.38 -58.88 4.98
C ALA A 222 -37.48 -60.01 6.03
N VAL A 223 -37.13 -59.73 7.29
CA VAL A 223 -37.28 -60.68 8.41
C VAL A 223 -38.75 -60.99 8.66
N ALA A 224 -39.62 -59.97 8.73
CA ALA A 224 -41.05 -60.16 8.95
C ALA A 224 -41.71 -60.99 7.82
N ILE A 225 -41.34 -60.74 6.56
CA ILE A 225 -41.81 -61.52 5.41
C ILE A 225 -41.36 -62.98 5.54
N ALA A 226 -40.11 -63.23 5.92
CA ALA A 226 -39.60 -64.59 6.11
C ALA A 226 -40.35 -65.33 7.24
N GLU A 227 -40.67 -64.63 8.33
CA GLU A 227 -41.43 -65.18 9.45
C GLU A 227 -42.88 -65.50 9.06
N ILE A 228 -43.58 -64.57 8.37
CA ILE A 228 -44.93 -64.82 7.84
C ILE A 228 -44.94 -66.04 6.92
N LYS A 229 -43.92 -66.17 6.04
CA LYS A 229 -43.78 -67.33 5.15
C LYS A 229 -43.61 -68.63 5.94
N ASP A 230 -42.78 -68.66 6.99
CA ASP A 230 -42.59 -69.85 7.81
C ASP A 230 -43.85 -70.21 8.61
N VAL A 231 -44.52 -69.23 9.23
CA VAL A 231 -45.79 -69.44 9.93
C VAL A 231 -46.86 -69.98 8.98
N THR A 232 -46.97 -69.42 7.78
CA THR A 232 -47.90 -69.90 6.76
C THR A 232 -47.59 -71.34 6.33
N ARG A 233 -46.30 -71.68 6.15
CA ARG A 233 -45.87 -73.05 5.87
C ARG A 233 -46.25 -74.01 7.00
N ARG A 234 -46.01 -73.63 8.26
CA ARG A 234 -46.40 -74.43 9.44
C ARG A 234 -47.91 -74.58 9.54
N ARG A 235 -48.68 -73.53 9.22
CA ARG A 235 -50.15 -73.57 9.20
C ARG A 235 -50.65 -74.57 8.18
N ARG A 236 -50.16 -74.50 6.93
CA ARG A 236 -50.49 -75.47 5.87
C ARG A 236 -50.20 -76.90 6.29
N LYS A 237 -49.03 -77.16 6.90
CA LYS A 237 -48.71 -78.49 7.44
C LYS A 237 -49.68 -78.95 8.53
N ARG A 238 -50.16 -78.04 9.40
CA ARG A 238 -51.17 -78.37 10.40
C ARG A 238 -52.53 -78.64 9.76
N GLU A 239 -52.91 -77.85 8.75
CA GLU A 239 -54.14 -78.05 7.98
C GLU A 239 -54.12 -79.43 7.30
N THR A 240 -53.03 -79.80 6.60
CA THR A 240 -52.91 -81.14 5.99
C THR A 240 -52.97 -82.27 7.02
N LEU A 241 -52.30 -82.12 8.17
CA LEU A 241 -52.38 -83.11 9.26
C LEU A 241 -53.79 -83.19 9.87
N GLN A 242 -54.52 -82.07 9.95
CA GLN A 242 -55.90 -82.05 10.43
C GLN A 242 -56.83 -82.76 9.44
N GLU A 243 -56.65 -82.55 8.13
CA GLU A 243 -57.38 -83.24 7.08
C GLU A 243 -57.14 -84.77 7.15
N GLU A 244 -55.87 -85.21 7.29
CA GLU A 244 -55.53 -86.63 7.47
C GLU A 244 -56.15 -87.26 8.73
N ILE A 245 -56.23 -86.51 9.83
CA ILE A 245 -56.88 -86.98 11.07
C ILE A 245 -58.39 -87.10 10.87
N LEU A 246 -59.02 -86.14 10.20
CA LEU A 246 -60.45 -86.16 9.93
C LEU A 246 -60.82 -87.35 9.04
N GLU A 247 -60.02 -87.64 8.01
CA GLU A 247 -60.19 -88.83 7.16
C GLU A 247 -60.17 -90.12 7.97
N LYS A 248 -59.18 -90.30 8.85
CA LYS A 248 -59.10 -91.47 9.76
C LYS A 248 -60.27 -91.56 10.73
N ILE A 249 -60.76 -90.43 11.25
CA ILE A 249 -61.94 -90.43 12.12
C ILE A 249 -63.19 -90.85 11.32
N GLU A 250 -63.32 -90.41 10.07
CA GLU A 250 -64.42 -90.82 9.20
C GLU A 250 -64.36 -92.30 8.85
N GLU A 251 -63.17 -92.82 8.53
CA GLU A 251 -62.92 -94.26 8.32
C GLU A 251 -63.33 -95.08 9.55
N THR A 252 -62.81 -94.73 10.73
CA THR A 252 -63.16 -95.43 11.98
C THR A 252 -64.64 -95.29 12.33
N ALA A 253 -65.27 -94.14 12.07
CA ALA A 253 -66.71 -93.96 12.24
C ALA A 253 -67.52 -94.82 11.25
N GLN A 254 -67.03 -95.02 10.02
CA GLN A 254 -67.63 -95.90 9.04
C GLN A 254 -67.47 -97.38 9.43
N GLU A 255 -66.31 -97.78 9.96
CA GLU A 255 -66.09 -99.09 10.55
C GLU A 255 -67.05 -99.35 11.72
N ILE A 256 -67.18 -98.42 12.67
CA ILE A 256 -68.14 -98.52 13.79
C ILE A 256 -69.58 -98.64 13.27
N ARG A 257 -69.98 -97.85 12.26
CA ARG A 257 -71.32 -97.94 11.64
C ARG A 257 -71.55 -99.32 11.01
N SER A 258 -70.55 -99.87 10.32
CA SER A 258 -70.64 -101.21 9.73
C SER A 258 -70.76 -102.30 10.80
N SER A 259 -69.94 -102.23 11.85
CA SER A 259 -69.99 -103.14 13.00
C SER A 259 -71.35 -103.06 13.71
N ARG A 260 -71.87 -101.85 13.96
CA ARG A 260 -73.20 -101.64 14.54
C ARG A 260 -74.30 -102.28 13.69
N ARG A 261 -74.26 -102.13 12.37
CA ARG A 261 -75.23 -102.76 11.46
C ARG A 261 -75.22 -104.29 11.61
N THR A 262 -74.04 -104.91 11.69
CA THR A 262 -73.96 -106.37 11.90
C THR A 262 -74.54 -106.81 13.24
N ILE A 263 -74.42 -105.99 14.30
CA ILE A 263 -75.02 -106.24 15.61
C ILE A 263 -76.55 -106.04 15.56
N GLU A 264 -77.03 -104.97 14.91
CA GLU A 264 -78.46 -104.70 14.71
C GLU A 264 -79.12 -105.85 13.93
N GLU A 265 -78.52 -106.31 12.83
CA GLU A 265 -78.96 -107.49 12.09
C GLU A 265 -78.92 -108.76 12.96
N GLY A 266 -77.88 -108.92 13.78
CA GLY A 266 -77.80 -110.01 14.77
C GLY A 266 -78.94 -109.98 15.80
N LEU A 267 -79.25 -108.79 16.32
CA LEU A 267 -80.35 -108.54 17.25
C LEU A 267 -81.71 -108.82 16.59
N GLU A 268 -81.90 -108.39 15.35
CA GLU A 268 -83.14 -108.63 14.60
C GLU A 268 -83.34 -110.13 14.32
N ARG A 269 -82.26 -110.86 14.01
CA ARG A 269 -82.29 -112.34 13.93
C ARG A 269 -82.67 -112.98 15.27
N VAL A 270 -82.11 -112.52 16.39
CA VAL A 270 -82.46 -113.03 17.73
C VAL A 270 -83.90 -112.70 18.09
N ASN A 271 -84.37 -111.47 17.82
CA ASN A 271 -85.75 -111.07 18.06
C ASN A 271 -86.71 -111.88 17.19
N SER A 272 -86.38 -112.14 15.92
CA SER A 272 -87.16 -112.99 15.03
C SER A 272 -87.25 -114.42 15.56
N ALA A 273 -86.13 -115.02 15.96
CA ALA A 273 -86.11 -116.34 16.59
C ALA A 273 -86.90 -116.37 17.91
N LYS A 274 -86.84 -115.30 18.71
CA LYS A 274 -87.63 -115.17 19.94
C LYS A 274 -89.12 -115.03 19.66
N MET A 275 -89.51 -114.31 18.60
CA MET A 275 -90.90 -114.23 18.17
C MET A 275 -91.38 -115.59 17.64
N GLU A 276 -90.55 -116.35 16.92
CA GLU A 276 -90.85 -117.74 16.54
C GLU A 276 -90.98 -118.67 17.76
N GLU A 277 -90.12 -118.50 18.78
CA GLU A 277 -90.21 -119.23 20.05
C GLU A 277 -91.48 -118.86 20.84
N GLU A 278 -91.82 -117.58 20.93
CA GLU A 278 -93.07 -117.12 21.55
C GLU A 278 -94.30 -117.51 20.73
N GLU A 279 -94.23 -117.51 19.39
CA GLU A 279 -95.31 -117.92 18.50
C GLU A 279 -95.56 -119.43 18.58
N THR A 280 -94.50 -120.24 18.62
CA THR A 280 -94.61 -121.67 18.93
C THR A 280 -95.18 -121.89 20.33
N LYS A 281 -94.72 -121.14 21.35
CA LYS A 281 -95.27 -121.19 22.71
C LYS A 281 -96.74 -120.77 22.80
N TRP A 282 -97.16 -119.75 22.05
CA TRP A 282 -98.56 -119.36 21.90
C TRP A 282 -99.38 -120.47 21.22
N GLN A 283 -98.89 -121.09 20.14
CA GLN A 283 -99.53 -122.26 19.53
C GLN A 283 -99.67 -123.44 20.53
N TRP A 284 -98.65 -123.71 21.35
CA TRP A 284 -98.70 -124.72 22.41
C TRP A 284 -99.73 -124.39 23.49
N SER A 285 -99.86 -123.12 23.88
CA SER A 285 -100.87 -122.67 24.84
C SER A 285 -102.29 -122.67 24.25
N GLU A 286 -102.44 -122.31 22.98
CA GLU A 286 -103.70 -122.32 22.22
C GLU A 286 -104.22 -123.75 21.98
N ARG A 287 -103.31 -124.71 21.75
CA ARG A 287 -103.61 -126.15 21.69
C ARG A 287 -104.10 -126.69 23.04
N ARG A 288 -103.63 -126.13 24.17
CA ARG A 288 -104.05 -126.55 25.52
C ARG A 288 -105.43 -126.02 25.93
N ARG A 289 -105.94 -124.94 25.34
CA ARG A 289 -107.28 -124.39 25.65
C ARG A 289 -108.45 -125.18 25.02
N ARG A 290 -108.20 -126.11 24.10
CA ARG A 290 -109.23 -126.90 23.40
C ARG A 290 -109.56 -128.27 24.01
N SER A 291 -109.10 -128.58 25.22
CA SER A 291 -109.51 -129.81 25.92
C SER A 291 -109.50 -129.68 27.43
N SER A 292 -110.71 -129.63 27.98
CA SER A 292 -111.13 -130.04 29.34
C SER A 292 -111.91 -128.97 30.11
N SER A 293 -112.97 -129.45 30.75
CA SER A 293 -114.19 -128.75 31.18
C SER A 293 -114.37 -128.86 32.70
N TYR A 294 -114.97 -127.82 33.31
CA TYR A 294 -115.53 -127.71 34.69
C TYR A 294 -114.53 -127.60 35.86
N LYS A 295 -114.76 -126.86 36.96
CA LYS A 295 -115.80 -125.91 37.44
C LYS A 295 -115.22 -125.22 38.70
N GLY A 296 -115.45 -123.92 38.93
CA GLY A 296 -115.12 -123.29 40.22
C GLY A 296 -115.52 -121.81 40.28
N LYS A 297 -116.64 -121.52 40.95
CA LYS A 297 -117.20 -120.18 41.19
C LYS A 297 -116.33 -119.39 42.17
N TYR A 298 -116.21 -118.07 42.03
CA TYR A 298 -116.55 -117.07 43.06
C TYR A 298 -116.49 -115.64 42.47
N LYS A 299 -117.13 -114.72 43.20
CA LYS A 299 -117.80 -113.48 42.78
C LYS A 299 -116.89 -112.25 42.66
N ASN A 300 -117.35 -111.29 41.83
CA ASN A 300 -117.28 -109.81 41.98
C ASN A 300 -115.89 -109.14 41.99
N ARG A 301 -115.68 -107.86 41.62
CA ARG A 301 -116.42 -106.78 40.94
C ARG A 301 -115.53 -105.53 41.07
N ARG A 302 -115.38 -104.76 39.97
CA ARG A 302 -114.93 -103.35 39.85
C ARG A 302 -113.43 -103.03 39.98
N GLU A 303 -112.82 -102.36 38.98
CA GLU A 303 -112.83 -100.89 38.71
C GLU A 303 -111.98 -100.20 39.81
N THR A 304 -110.94 -99.40 39.63
CA THR A 304 -110.35 -98.62 38.53
C THR A 304 -109.12 -97.91 39.11
N VAL A 305 -108.26 -97.37 38.24
CA VAL A 305 -107.59 -96.06 38.41
C VAL A 305 -106.25 -95.97 39.20
N LEU A 306 -105.29 -95.37 38.46
CA LEU A 306 -104.13 -94.55 38.85
C LEU A 306 -102.84 -95.21 39.36
N MET A 307 -101.88 -95.19 38.43
CA MET A 307 -100.50 -94.67 38.46
C MET A 307 -99.61 -94.77 39.71
N ASP A 308 -98.39 -95.18 39.35
CA ASP A 308 -97.04 -94.82 39.82
C ASP A 308 -96.62 -95.27 41.23
N VAL A 309 -95.30 -95.31 41.39
CA VAL A 309 -94.48 -95.44 42.61
C VAL A 309 -93.60 -96.69 42.62
N ASN A 310 -92.37 -96.48 42.15
CA ASN A 310 -91.11 -96.91 42.77
C ASN A 310 -91.26 -97.41 44.22
N GLY A 311 -90.77 -98.62 44.54
CA GLY A 311 -90.67 -99.05 45.93
C GLY A 311 -89.96 -100.38 46.11
N LEU A 312 -88.68 -100.30 46.49
CA LEU A 312 -88.05 -101.28 47.37
C LEU A 312 -87.07 -100.54 48.31
N ASP A 313 -87.64 -99.92 49.34
CA ASP A 313 -87.51 -100.31 50.76
C ASP A 313 -86.47 -101.42 51.07
N MET A 314 -85.63 -101.43 52.11
CA MET A 314 -85.69 -100.73 53.40
C MET A 314 -84.48 -101.12 54.28
N MET A 315 -84.32 -100.40 55.40
CA MET A 315 -83.79 -100.83 56.73
C MET A 315 -82.28 -100.69 56.98
N MET A 316 -81.78 -100.17 58.12
CA MET A 316 -82.36 -99.59 59.35
C MET A 316 -81.27 -98.70 60.00
N ASN A 317 -81.68 -97.70 60.79
CA ASN A 317 -80.81 -96.86 61.62
C ASN A 317 -80.66 -97.42 63.04
N GLY A 318 -79.54 -97.07 63.66
CA GLY A 318 -79.20 -97.10 65.09
C GLY A 318 -77.68 -96.96 65.13
N ASP A 319 -77.03 -95.99 65.78
CA ASP A 319 -77.35 -95.24 66.98
C ASP A 319 -76.27 -94.14 67.20
N GLY A 320 -76.71 -92.96 67.67
CA GLY A 320 -75.99 -92.13 68.65
C GLY A 320 -74.67 -91.44 68.28
N THR A 321 -74.71 -90.10 68.32
CA THR A 321 -73.65 -89.17 68.75
C THR A 321 -72.47 -88.86 67.82
N SER A 322 -72.56 -87.71 67.14
CA SER A 322 -71.67 -86.52 67.27
C SER A 322 -71.69 -85.76 65.93
N SER A 323 -72.45 -84.68 65.82
CA SER A 323 -71.99 -83.33 66.14
C SER A 323 -71.27 -82.63 64.99
N SER A 324 -71.71 -81.40 64.72
CA SER A 324 -71.16 -80.38 63.82
C SER A 324 -71.46 -80.52 62.31
N VAL A 325 -72.66 -80.04 61.98
CA VAL A 325 -72.87 -79.02 60.95
C VAL A 325 -71.59 -78.22 60.66
N ALA A 326 -71.11 -78.28 59.42
CA ALA A 326 -70.28 -77.23 58.83
C ALA A 326 -70.97 -76.73 57.56
N VAL A 327 -71.93 -75.82 57.79
CA VAL A 327 -72.25 -74.62 57.01
C VAL A 327 -71.50 -74.50 55.67
N LEU A 328 -72.28 -74.57 54.59
CA LEU A 328 -71.94 -74.06 53.27
C LEU A 328 -71.27 -72.69 53.39
N LYS A 329 -69.98 -72.59 53.04
CA LYS A 329 -69.36 -71.28 52.80
C LYS A 329 -69.87 -70.74 51.47
N PRO A 330 -70.45 -69.54 51.41
CA PRO A 330 -70.74 -68.88 50.14
C PRO A 330 -69.45 -68.72 49.32
N ALA A 331 -69.50 -69.07 48.03
CA ALA A 331 -68.42 -68.81 47.10
C ALA A 331 -68.09 -67.31 47.07
N MET A 332 -66.81 -66.97 47.20
CA MET A 332 -66.35 -65.58 47.12
C MET A 332 -66.78 -64.96 45.79
N SER A 333 -67.29 -63.74 45.83
CA SER A 333 -67.63 -62.98 44.62
C SER A 333 -66.36 -62.77 43.79
N ILE A 334 -66.47 -62.83 42.46
CA ILE A 334 -65.39 -62.54 41.50
C ILE A 334 -64.67 -61.21 41.84
N GLY A 335 -65.39 -60.21 42.38
CA GLY A 335 -64.80 -58.95 42.84
C GLY A 335 -63.86 -59.08 44.05
N GLN A 336 -64.06 -60.07 44.93
CA GLN A 336 -63.22 -60.32 46.12
C GLN A 336 -61.96 -61.14 45.77
N ILE A 337 -61.99 -61.92 44.68
CA ILE A 337 -60.82 -62.65 44.16
C ILE A 337 -59.86 -61.69 43.46
N LEU A 338 -60.40 -60.72 42.72
CA LEU A 338 -59.60 -59.73 42.00
C LEU A 338 -58.95 -58.69 42.92
N SER A 339 -59.60 -58.29 44.02
CA SER A 339 -59.02 -57.33 44.97
C SER A 339 -57.84 -57.89 45.78
N ARG A 340 -57.83 -59.19 46.10
CA ARG A 340 -56.67 -59.85 46.72
C ARG A 340 -55.51 -60.10 45.73
N LYS A 341 -55.80 -60.29 44.43
CA LYS A 341 -54.75 -60.46 43.42
C LYS A 341 -54.09 -59.15 42.97
N LEU A 342 -54.76 -58.01 43.14
CA LEU A 342 -54.19 -56.71 42.85
C LEU A 342 -53.14 -56.27 43.90
N LEU A 343 -53.35 -56.62 45.18
CA LEU A 343 -52.45 -56.22 46.28
C LEU A 343 -51.17 -57.08 46.38
N LEU A 344 -51.15 -58.31 45.87
CA LEU A 344 -49.95 -59.18 45.87
C LEU A 344 -49.05 -58.96 44.64
N ALA A 345 -49.54 -58.28 43.60
CA ALA A 345 -48.74 -57.96 42.41
C ALA A 345 -47.87 -56.71 42.61
N ASP A 346 -48.23 -55.82 43.53
CA ASP A 346 -47.48 -54.60 43.84
C ASP A 346 -46.24 -54.86 44.73
N GLU A 347 -46.20 -55.99 45.45
CA GLU A 347 -45.10 -56.31 46.38
C GLU A 347 -43.97 -57.16 45.75
N ALA A 348 -44.20 -57.79 44.59
CA ALA A 348 -43.20 -58.61 43.90
C ALA A 348 -42.39 -57.87 42.82
N ALA A 349 -42.76 -56.63 42.46
CA ALA A 349 -42.06 -55.83 41.45
C ALA A 349 -40.97 -54.89 42.03
N MET A 350 -40.84 -54.80 43.37
CA MET A 350 -39.96 -53.85 44.06
C MET A 350 -38.50 -54.33 44.24
N MET A 351 -38.12 -55.52 43.76
CA MET A 351 -36.81 -56.12 44.07
C MET A 351 -35.85 -56.34 42.89
N MET A 352 -36.12 -55.83 41.69
CA MET A 352 -35.10 -55.79 40.62
C MET A 352 -35.35 -54.59 39.72
N ASN A 353 -34.66 -53.47 39.99
CA ASN A 353 -34.14 -52.52 38.99
C ASN A 353 -33.57 -51.27 39.69
N GLY A 354 -32.25 -51.19 39.80
CA GLY A 354 -31.56 -49.95 40.07
C GLY A 354 -31.82 -48.94 38.96
N ARG A 355 -32.81 -48.07 39.16
CA ARG A 355 -33.12 -46.94 38.27
C ARG A 355 -32.75 -45.66 39.00
N VAL A 356 -31.60 -45.11 38.66
CA VAL A 356 -31.30 -43.69 38.88
C VAL A 356 -32.10 -42.87 37.86
N SER A 357 -32.89 -41.92 38.35
CA SER A 357 -33.69 -41.03 37.50
C SER A 357 -32.76 -40.08 36.73
N LEU A 358 -33.01 -39.89 35.44
CA LEU A 358 -32.28 -38.95 34.58
C LEU A 358 -32.33 -37.50 35.12
N GLY A 359 -33.35 -37.16 35.91
CA GLY A 359 -33.44 -35.88 36.62
C GLY A 359 -32.42 -35.70 37.75
N GLN A 360 -31.91 -36.79 38.33
CA GLN A 360 -30.84 -36.76 39.34
C GLN A 360 -29.44 -36.59 38.72
N ILE A 361 -29.27 -36.91 37.43
CA ILE A 361 -28.00 -36.70 36.70
C ILE A 361 -27.93 -35.28 36.11
N LEU A 362 -29.06 -34.61 35.89
CA LEU A 362 -29.11 -33.32 35.18
C LEU A 362 -29.69 -32.14 35.98
N GLY A 363 -30.11 -32.32 37.23
CA GLY A 363 -30.84 -31.28 37.97
C GLY A 363 -30.18 -30.81 39.26
N LYS A 364 -29.24 -29.85 39.17
CA LYS A 364 -28.97 -28.88 40.26
C LYS A 364 -28.77 -27.49 39.69
N THR A 365 -29.87 -26.90 39.21
CA THR A 365 -30.06 -25.45 39.29
C THR A 365 -30.97 -25.18 40.47
N ASN A 366 -30.42 -24.68 41.57
CA ASN A 366 -31.20 -23.96 42.57
C ASN A 366 -30.58 -22.58 42.74
N VAL A 367 -31.40 -21.59 42.38
CA VAL A 367 -31.22 -20.16 42.58
C VAL A 367 -31.75 -19.79 43.97
N LYS A 368 -30.95 -19.03 44.73
CA LYS A 368 -31.38 -17.91 45.59
C LYS A 368 -30.12 -17.17 46.05
N GLU A 369 -29.69 -16.14 45.31
CA GLU A 369 -29.94 -14.72 45.60
C GLU A 369 -29.46 -14.25 46.98
N ARG A 370 -28.37 -13.46 47.03
CA ARG A 370 -28.46 -11.98 47.15
C ARG A 370 -27.07 -11.31 47.26
N SER A 371 -27.03 -10.12 46.65
CA SER A 371 -26.20 -8.93 46.91
C SER A 371 -24.68 -9.00 46.75
N GLY A 372 -24.15 -8.11 45.91
CA GLY A 372 -22.77 -7.62 46.01
C GLY A 372 -22.20 -7.14 44.68
N GLU A 373 -22.05 -5.82 44.57
CA GLU A 373 -21.47 -5.05 43.47
C GLU A 373 -20.05 -5.52 43.08
N GLY A 374 -19.63 -5.24 41.84
CA GLY A 374 -18.21 -5.30 41.49
C GLY A 374 -17.92 -5.35 40.00
N LYS A 375 -17.22 -4.32 39.52
CA LYS A 375 -16.88 -4.02 38.14
C LYS A 375 -15.82 -4.97 37.53
N GLU A 376 -15.85 -4.95 36.19
CA GLU A 376 -14.70 -4.94 35.26
C GLU A 376 -13.92 -6.23 34.90
N LYS A 377 -13.72 -6.31 33.57
CA LYS A 377 -12.54 -6.78 32.82
C LYS A 377 -12.30 -8.28 32.68
N GLU A 378 -12.55 -8.72 31.44
CA GLU A 378 -11.59 -9.40 30.56
C GLU A 378 -10.68 -10.45 31.20
N LYS A 379 -10.86 -11.73 30.84
CA LYS A 379 -9.73 -12.57 30.39
C LYS A 379 -10.13 -13.89 29.75
N ARG A 380 -9.40 -14.12 28.66
CA ARG A 380 -9.20 -15.31 27.84
C ARG A 380 -8.99 -16.58 28.67
N VAL A 381 -9.63 -17.68 28.26
CA VAL A 381 -9.35 -19.03 28.78
C VAL A 381 -8.44 -19.79 27.82
N ASN A 382 -7.41 -20.37 28.44
CA ASN A 382 -6.21 -20.97 27.91
C ASN A 382 -6.41 -22.48 27.72
N GLY A 383 -6.21 -23.01 26.52
CA GLY A 383 -6.29 -24.44 26.21
C GLY A 383 -4.92 -25.10 26.12
N LYS A 384 -4.42 -25.65 27.23
CA LYS A 384 -3.24 -26.53 27.26
C LYS A 384 -3.62 -27.91 26.72
N ARG A 385 -2.91 -28.42 25.69
CA ARG A 385 -2.81 -29.87 25.46
C ARG A 385 -1.36 -30.30 25.28
N LYS A 386 -1.03 -31.36 26.03
CA LYS A 386 0.27 -32.01 26.16
C LYS A 386 0.67 -32.75 24.88
N ARG A 387 1.98 -32.85 24.73
CA ARG A 387 2.75 -33.40 23.61
C ARG A 387 2.70 -34.93 23.57
N PHE A 388 2.66 -35.48 22.36
CA PHE A 388 3.34 -36.73 22.05
C PHE A 388 4.24 -36.46 20.84
N GLY A 389 5.54 -36.73 21.03
CA GLY A 389 6.55 -36.56 20.02
C GLY A 389 6.61 -37.78 19.11
N LEU A 390 6.74 -37.52 17.81
CA LEU A 390 7.43 -38.41 16.89
C LEU A 390 8.50 -37.58 16.19
N ALA A 391 9.71 -38.10 16.29
CA ALA A 391 10.91 -37.47 15.81
C ALA A 391 11.06 -37.69 14.29
N LYS A 392 11.58 -36.64 13.64
CA LYS A 392 12.63 -36.69 12.61
C LYS A 392 12.22 -37.15 11.20
N LEU A 393 12.11 -36.19 10.29
CA LEU A 393 12.77 -36.23 8.98
C LEU A 393 13.29 -34.84 8.64
N SER A 394 14.60 -34.75 8.46
CA SER A 394 15.33 -33.57 8.00
C SER A 394 15.10 -33.34 6.51
N VAL A 395 14.91 -32.08 6.09
CA VAL A 395 15.47 -31.58 4.82
C VAL A 395 15.90 -30.14 5.05
N MET A 396 17.21 -29.92 4.86
CA MET A 396 17.89 -28.63 4.87
C MET A 396 17.54 -27.86 3.59
N LEU A 397 17.17 -26.58 3.70
CA LEU A 397 17.41 -25.60 2.64
C LEU A 397 17.77 -24.24 3.26
N ASN A 398 18.90 -23.72 2.78
CA ASN A 398 19.59 -22.49 3.16
C ASN A 398 18.74 -21.22 3.02
N LYS A 399 19.05 -20.22 3.85
CA LYS A 399 19.24 -18.82 3.43
C LYS A 399 19.86 -17.97 4.57
N GLU A 400 21.17 -17.80 4.45
CA GLU A 400 21.91 -16.56 4.76
C GLU A 400 21.22 -15.38 4.02
N CYS A 401 21.10 -14.15 4.52
CA CYS A 401 22.16 -13.25 4.96
C CYS A 401 21.66 -12.21 5.98
N LYS A 402 22.55 -11.88 6.93
CA LYS A 402 22.44 -10.74 7.85
C LYS A 402 22.90 -9.47 7.14
N ASN A 403 22.01 -8.48 6.93
CA ASN A 403 22.43 -7.14 6.58
C ASN A 403 22.61 -6.28 7.85
N LYS A 404 23.85 -6.19 8.32
CA LYS A 404 24.28 -5.18 9.30
C LYS A 404 24.55 -3.87 8.56
N LYS A 405 23.85 -2.80 8.94
CA LYS A 405 24.09 -1.42 8.49
C LYS A 405 25.52 -0.99 8.88
N LYS A 406 26.36 -0.63 7.90
CA LYS A 406 27.61 0.08 8.12
C LYS A 406 27.38 1.58 7.95
N LYS A 407 27.76 2.33 8.99
CA LYS A 407 27.78 3.80 9.07
C LYS A 407 29.03 4.29 8.32
N ILE A 408 28.85 5.03 7.23
CA ILE A 408 29.95 5.70 6.51
C ILE A 408 30.11 7.08 7.14
N VAL A 409 31.29 7.34 7.70
CA VAL A 409 31.76 8.65 8.14
C VAL A 409 32.50 9.25 6.95
N LEU A 410 32.03 10.39 6.43
CA LEU A 410 32.77 11.21 5.48
C LEU A 410 33.53 12.27 6.28
N ASN A 411 34.86 12.16 6.29
CA ASN A 411 35.74 13.26 6.65
C ASN A 411 35.82 14.19 5.44
N LEU A 412 35.37 15.43 5.58
CA LEU A 412 35.78 16.52 4.69
C LEU A 412 37.13 17.05 5.17
N LYS A 413 38.02 17.26 4.21
CA LYS A 413 39.27 17.99 4.35
C LYS A 413 39.14 19.27 3.54
#